data_AF-G4T4D6-F1
#
_entry.id   AF-G4T4D6-F1
#
_cell.length_a   1.000
_cell.length_b   1.000
_cell.length_c   1.000
_cell.angle_alpha   90.00
_cell.angle_beta   90.00
_cell.angle_gamma   90.00
#
_symmetry.space_group_name_H-M   'P 1'
#
loop_
_entity.id
_entity.type
_entity.pdbx_description
1 polymer ?
#
loop_
_entity_poly.entity_id
_entity_poly.type
_entity_poly.pdbx_seq_one_letter_code
_entity_poly.pdbx_strand_id
1 'polypeptide(L)'
;MESWIYIHIEIQGQKDPAFAQRMLTYNYRLFDRYARPIASLAVLADNDAHWKPDHYGFKVLGCSHQLNFPVAKLLEYESELEQLEKHPNPFAIITAAHLRTRQTKHDPESRYRAKQALVRLLYQQGWEKQRILDLFAVLDWMMRLPDWLEQQLWQDIQLIEGETQMPYVTSVERLATEKGMQKGRQQECLALVTRQLRRKFGREPALDNDLTQLSLYSLAELEELADALLDFNNIEDLEAWLTQ
;
A
#
# COMPACT_ATOMS: atom_id res chain seq x y z
N MET A 1 -19.50 -7.79 -29.31
CA MET A 1 -19.53 -6.54 -28.52
C MET A 1 -18.72 -6.81 -27.27
N GLU A 2 -17.60 -6.12 -27.10
CA GLU A 2 -16.81 -6.20 -25.87
C GLU A 2 -17.46 -5.30 -24.82
N SER A 3 -17.93 -5.89 -23.73
CA SER A 3 -18.52 -5.17 -22.59
C SER A 3 -17.43 -4.92 -21.56
N TRP A 4 -17.03 -3.67 -21.41
CA TRP A 4 -16.03 -3.24 -20.42
C TRP A 4 -16.70 -2.96 -19.07
N ILE A 5 -16.14 -3.50 -17.99
CA ILE A 5 -16.56 -3.25 -16.60
C ILE A 5 -15.38 -2.62 -15.87
N TYR A 6 -15.62 -1.53 -15.15
CA TYR A 6 -14.61 -0.95 -14.26
C TYR A 6 -14.73 -1.57 -12.88
N ILE A 7 -13.59 -1.89 -12.28
CA ILE A 7 -13.52 -2.44 -10.93
C ILE A 7 -12.95 -1.37 -10.00
N HIS A 8 -13.72 -1.02 -8.98
CA HIS A 8 -13.32 -0.18 -7.87
C HIS A 8 -13.09 -1.08 -6.65
N ILE A 9 -11.87 -1.10 -6.13
CA ILE A 9 -11.53 -1.86 -4.91
C ILE A 9 -11.10 -0.87 -3.84
N GLU A 10 -11.76 -0.94 -2.68
CA GLU A 10 -11.38 -0.13 -1.52
C GLU A 10 -10.95 -1.03 -0.35
N ILE A 11 -9.75 -0.77 0.18
CA ILE A 11 -9.16 -1.51 1.30
C ILE A 11 -9.19 -0.59 2.52
N GLN A 12 -9.83 -1.04 3.60
CA GLN A 12 -10.03 -0.23 4.80
C GLN A 12 -9.48 -0.95 6.04
N GLY A 13 -8.42 -0.40 6.63
CA GLY A 13 -7.71 -0.98 7.78
C GLY A 13 -8.24 -0.55 9.15
N GLN A 14 -9.20 0.37 9.21
CA GLN A 14 -9.80 0.84 10.46
C GLN A 14 -11.27 1.14 10.26
N LYS A 15 -12.06 1.00 11.33
CA LYS A 15 -13.48 1.36 11.31
C LYS A 15 -13.64 2.84 10.94
N ASP A 16 -14.44 3.08 9.90
CA ASP A 16 -14.79 4.42 9.44
C ASP A 16 -16.31 4.50 9.24
N PRO A 17 -17.02 5.37 10.00
CA PRO A 17 -18.46 5.52 9.85
C PRO A 17 -18.88 6.06 8.48
N ALA A 18 -18.01 6.80 7.78
CA ALA A 18 -18.28 7.35 6.46
C ALA A 18 -17.94 6.38 5.31
N PHE A 19 -17.37 5.20 5.60
CA PHE A 19 -16.88 4.26 4.59
C PHE A 19 -17.94 3.91 3.52
N ALA A 20 -19.15 3.53 3.94
CA ALA A 20 -20.20 3.12 3.02
C ALA A 20 -20.66 4.30 2.12
N GLN A 21 -20.65 5.52 2.65
CA GLN A 21 -20.92 6.74 1.88
C GLN A 21 -19.80 7.04 0.88
N ARG A 22 -18.53 6.82 1.25
CA ARG A 22 -17.37 6.95 0.35
C ARG A 22 -17.45 5.95 -0.81
N MET A 23 -17.81 4.69 -0.53
CA MET A 23 -18.06 3.66 -1.54
C MET A 23 -19.11 4.12 -2.58
N LEU A 24 -20.21 4.73 -2.13
CA LEU A 24 -21.21 5.31 -3.05
C LEU A 24 -20.63 6.48 -3.85
N THR A 25 -19.94 7.40 -3.19
CA THR A 25 -19.36 8.60 -3.81
C THR A 25 -18.36 8.23 -4.90
N TYR A 26 -17.49 7.25 -4.66
CA TYR A 26 -16.50 6.79 -5.63
C TYR A 26 -17.17 6.05 -6.78
N ASN A 27 -18.14 5.17 -6.51
CA ASN A 27 -18.90 4.50 -7.56
C ASN A 27 -19.55 5.52 -8.51
N TYR A 28 -20.22 6.53 -7.95
CA TYR A 28 -20.85 7.60 -8.73
C TYR A 28 -19.83 8.40 -9.55
N ARG A 29 -18.72 8.85 -8.95
CA ARG A 29 -17.67 9.63 -9.66
C ARG A 29 -17.06 8.84 -10.81
N LEU A 30 -16.85 7.54 -10.64
CA LEU A 30 -16.35 6.66 -11.70
C LEU A 30 -17.39 6.47 -12.80
N PHE A 31 -18.66 6.28 -12.42
CA PHE A 31 -19.75 6.18 -13.38
C PHE A 31 -19.92 7.46 -14.19
N ASP A 32 -19.88 8.62 -13.55
CA ASP A 32 -19.97 9.95 -14.18
C ASP A 32 -18.82 10.17 -15.17
N ARG A 33 -17.58 9.83 -14.78
CA ARG A 33 -16.40 9.99 -15.63
C ARG A 33 -16.37 9.04 -16.84
N TYR A 34 -16.77 7.78 -16.66
CA TYR A 34 -16.59 6.75 -17.69
C TYR A 34 -17.86 6.35 -18.42
N ALA A 35 -19.04 6.68 -17.88
CA ALA A 35 -20.35 6.26 -18.40
C ALA A 35 -20.45 4.74 -18.64
N ARG A 36 -19.86 3.95 -17.74
CA ARG A 36 -19.79 2.48 -17.82
C ARG A 36 -20.14 1.84 -16.48
N PRO A 37 -20.62 0.59 -16.47
CA PRO A 37 -20.87 -0.15 -15.23
C PRO A 37 -19.63 -0.24 -14.34
N ILE A 38 -19.80 0.08 -13.05
CA ILE A 38 -18.74 0.03 -12.04
C ILE A 38 -19.07 -1.06 -11.01
N ALA A 39 -18.18 -2.03 -10.86
CA ALA A 39 -18.21 -3.01 -9.77
C ALA A 39 -17.39 -2.48 -8.59
N SER A 40 -18.06 -2.08 -7.50
CA SER A 40 -17.40 -1.68 -6.26
C SER A 40 -17.23 -2.87 -5.33
N LEU A 41 -16.02 -3.08 -4.82
CA LEU A 41 -15.64 -4.19 -3.93
C LEU A 41 -14.90 -3.64 -2.71
N ALA A 42 -15.17 -4.19 -1.54
CA ALA A 42 -14.53 -3.79 -0.29
C ALA A 42 -13.68 -4.91 0.32
N VAL A 43 -12.52 -4.56 0.85
CA VAL A 43 -11.69 -5.42 1.71
C VAL A 43 -11.54 -4.75 3.06
N LEU A 44 -12.07 -5.37 4.11
CA LEU A 44 -12.05 -4.85 5.47
C LEU A 44 -10.99 -5.58 6.31
N ALA A 45 -10.01 -4.83 6.79
CA ALA A 45 -8.83 -5.29 7.52
C ALA A 45 -8.75 -4.69 8.94
N ASP A 46 -9.85 -4.16 9.45
CA ASP A 46 -9.96 -3.55 10.78
C ASP A 46 -10.11 -4.60 11.91
N ASN A 47 -10.25 -4.12 13.15
CA ASN A 47 -10.28 -4.97 14.34
C ASN A 47 -11.70 -5.31 14.86
N ASP A 48 -12.75 -4.75 14.28
CA ASP A 48 -14.13 -4.89 14.78
C ASP A 48 -14.86 -5.97 13.99
N ALA A 49 -15.10 -7.13 14.62
CA ALA A 49 -15.76 -8.26 13.98
C ALA A 49 -17.20 -7.97 13.52
N HIS A 50 -17.87 -6.99 14.14
CA HIS A 50 -19.26 -6.66 13.82
C HIS A 50 -19.39 -5.53 12.80
N TRP A 51 -18.31 -4.83 12.49
CA TRP A 51 -18.32 -3.78 11.49
C TRP A 51 -18.11 -4.37 10.09
N LYS A 52 -19.22 -4.48 9.33
CA LYS A 52 -19.26 -5.00 7.96
C LYS A 52 -20.28 -4.23 7.11
N PRO A 53 -20.06 -2.93 6.84
CA PRO A 53 -20.92 -2.19 5.93
C PRO A 53 -20.84 -2.76 4.51
N ASP A 54 -21.98 -3.15 3.94
CA ASP A 54 -22.11 -3.74 2.60
C ASP A 54 -23.06 -2.96 1.66
N HIS A 55 -23.67 -1.88 2.17
CA HIS A 55 -24.52 -1.01 1.40
C HIS A 55 -24.56 0.42 1.94
N TYR A 56 -24.95 1.35 1.08
CA TYR A 56 -25.31 2.71 1.46
C TYR A 56 -26.39 3.25 0.52
N GLY A 57 -27.30 4.08 1.04
CA GLY A 57 -28.37 4.64 0.24
C GLY A 57 -29.24 5.62 1.01
N PHE A 58 -30.14 6.28 0.29
CA PHE A 58 -31.09 7.23 0.85
C PHE A 58 -32.42 7.18 0.10
N LYS A 59 -33.49 7.66 0.76
CA LYS A 59 -34.81 7.85 0.17
C LYS A 59 -35.33 9.23 0.54
N VAL A 60 -35.70 10.04 -0.45
CA VAL A 60 -36.17 11.42 -0.26
C VAL A 60 -37.24 11.74 -1.31
N LEU A 61 -38.40 12.24 -0.89
CA LEU A 61 -39.50 12.70 -1.76
C LEU A 61 -39.90 11.69 -2.87
N GLY A 62 -39.90 10.39 -2.56
CA GLY A 62 -40.23 9.33 -3.52
C GLY A 62 -39.06 8.85 -4.40
N CYS A 63 -37.91 9.52 -4.36
CA CYS A 63 -36.67 9.06 -4.99
C CYS A 63 -35.92 8.10 -4.07
N SER A 64 -35.28 7.07 -4.63
CA SER A 64 -34.40 6.15 -3.90
C SER A 64 -33.10 5.90 -4.65
N HIS A 65 -31.99 5.90 -3.92
CA HIS A 65 -30.70 5.48 -4.43
C HIS A 65 -30.05 4.53 -3.43
N GLN A 66 -29.53 3.41 -3.90
CA GLN A 66 -28.87 2.41 -3.07
C GLN A 66 -27.76 1.73 -3.86
N LEU A 67 -26.56 1.69 -3.27
CA LEU A 67 -25.45 0.89 -3.73
C LEU A 67 -25.28 -0.28 -2.76
N ASN A 68 -25.26 -1.50 -3.30
CA ASN A 68 -24.84 -2.70 -2.58
C ASN A 68 -23.50 -3.15 -3.16
N PHE A 69 -22.58 -3.57 -2.30
CA PHE A 69 -21.24 -3.96 -2.73
C PHE A 69 -20.75 -5.20 -1.96
N PRO A 70 -20.06 -6.15 -2.63
CA PRO A 70 -19.41 -7.27 -1.96
C PRO A 70 -18.32 -6.81 -0.98
N VAL A 71 -18.23 -7.51 0.14
CA VAL A 71 -17.27 -7.24 1.22
C VAL A 71 -16.51 -8.50 1.60
N ALA A 72 -15.18 -8.45 1.52
CA ALA A 72 -14.29 -9.45 2.09
C ALA A 72 -13.75 -8.94 3.44
N LYS A 73 -14.14 -9.57 4.55
CA LYS A 73 -13.66 -9.22 5.89
C LYS A 73 -12.52 -10.17 6.28
N LEU A 74 -11.31 -9.65 6.44
CA LEU A 74 -10.14 -10.49 6.69
C LEU A 74 -10.22 -11.26 8.02
N LEU A 75 -10.89 -10.69 9.03
CA LEU A 75 -11.13 -11.35 10.32
C LEU A 75 -11.95 -12.63 10.20
N GLU A 76 -12.83 -12.77 9.20
CA GLU A 76 -13.67 -13.97 9.04
C GLU A 76 -12.82 -15.22 8.74
N TYR A 77 -11.63 -15.03 8.19
CA TYR A 77 -10.71 -16.11 7.85
C TYR A 77 -9.79 -16.53 9.00
N GLU A 78 -9.93 -15.96 10.20
CA GLU A 78 -9.11 -16.34 11.37
C GLU A 78 -9.26 -17.81 11.74
N SER A 79 -10.45 -18.37 11.59
CA SER A 79 -10.73 -19.79 11.85
C SER A 79 -10.15 -20.74 10.79
N GLU A 80 -9.82 -20.22 9.61
CA GLU A 80 -9.33 -20.99 8.45
C GLU A 80 -7.85 -20.69 8.16
N LEU A 81 -7.12 -20.15 9.14
CA LEU A 81 -5.76 -19.66 8.94
C LEU A 81 -4.79 -20.73 8.42
N GLU A 82 -4.92 -21.97 8.89
CA GLU A 82 -4.14 -23.10 8.38
C GLU A 82 -4.46 -23.46 6.91
N GLN A 83 -5.69 -23.21 6.47
CA GLN A 83 -6.10 -23.43 5.08
C GLN A 83 -5.57 -22.30 4.19
N LEU A 84 -5.59 -21.06 4.68
CA LEU A 84 -5.00 -19.90 3.98
C LEU A 84 -3.51 -20.11 3.70
N GLU A 85 -2.76 -20.62 4.68
CA GLU A 85 -1.33 -20.89 4.56
C GLU A 85 -1.01 -21.95 3.49
N LYS A 86 -1.97 -22.82 3.14
CA LYS A 86 -1.82 -23.88 2.12
C LYS A 86 -2.46 -23.53 0.78
N HIS A 87 -3.20 -22.43 0.71
CA HIS A 87 -3.96 -22.09 -0.49
C HIS A 87 -3.03 -21.55 -1.59
N PRO A 88 -3.18 -21.96 -2.85
CA PRO A 88 -2.31 -21.52 -3.96
C PRO A 88 -2.52 -20.04 -4.37
N ASN A 89 -3.35 -19.28 -3.64
CA ASN A 89 -3.65 -17.90 -3.95
C ASN A 89 -2.67 -17.01 -3.18
N PRO A 90 -1.90 -16.12 -3.85
CA PRO A 90 -0.96 -15.24 -3.16
C PRO A 90 -1.61 -14.36 -2.10
N PHE A 91 -2.87 -13.96 -2.28
CA PHE A 91 -3.60 -13.16 -1.29
C PHE A 91 -3.98 -13.96 -0.04
N ALA A 92 -3.94 -15.30 -0.08
CA ALA A 92 -4.15 -16.12 1.10
C ALA A 92 -2.98 -15.99 2.09
N ILE A 93 -1.73 -16.00 1.59
CA ILE A 93 -0.53 -15.73 2.40
C ILE A 93 -0.57 -14.31 2.98
N ILE A 94 -0.98 -13.31 2.17
CA ILE A 94 -1.11 -11.93 2.66
C ILE A 94 -2.20 -11.80 3.74
N THR A 95 -3.33 -12.50 3.57
CA THR A 95 -4.40 -12.55 4.57
C THR A 95 -3.93 -13.23 5.86
N ALA A 96 -3.22 -14.36 5.75
CA ALA A 96 -2.61 -15.03 6.89
C ALA A 96 -1.60 -14.10 7.60
N ALA A 97 -0.77 -13.37 6.84
CA ALA A 97 0.16 -12.40 7.38
C ALA A 97 -0.53 -11.28 8.15
N HIS A 98 -1.63 -10.74 7.61
CA HIS A 98 -2.44 -9.74 8.30
C HIS A 98 -2.94 -10.27 9.65
N LEU A 99 -3.51 -11.47 9.68
CA LEU A 99 -4.03 -12.09 10.90
C LEU A 99 -2.92 -12.37 11.92
N ARG A 100 -1.79 -12.95 11.49
CA ARG A 100 -0.62 -13.20 12.34
C ARG A 100 -0.01 -11.92 12.90
N THR A 101 0.06 -10.84 12.11
CA THR A 101 0.58 -9.53 12.55
C THR A 101 -0.19 -9.00 13.76
N ARG A 102 -1.52 -9.20 13.75
CA ARG A 102 -2.41 -8.80 14.83
C ARG A 102 -2.22 -9.68 16.06
N GLN A 103 -2.21 -11.01 15.89
CA GLN A 103 -2.03 -11.98 16.98
C GLN A 103 -0.68 -11.78 17.70
N THR A 104 0.34 -11.33 16.98
CA THR A 104 1.72 -11.16 17.49
C THR A 104 2.08 -9.71 17.84
N LYS A 105 1.09 -8.81 17.99
CA LYS A 105 1.31 -7.35 18.14
C LYS A 105 2.32 -6.97 19.22
N HIS A 106 2.32 -7.71 20.33
CA HIS A 106 3.12 -7.41 21.52
C HIS A 106 4.19 -8.48 21.81
N ASP A 107 4.45 -9.37 20.84
CA ASP A 107 5.41 -10.46 21.00
C ASP A 107 6.32 -10.56 19.76
N PRO A 108 7.51 -9.94 19.81
CA PRO A 108 8.47 -9.96 18.71
C PRO A 108 8.94 -11.37 18.34
N GLU A 109 9.05 -12.28 19.31
CA GLU A 109 9.50 -13.66 19.10
C GLU A 109 8.42 -14.48 18.37
N SER A 110 7.17 -14.38 18.82
CA SER A 110 6.05 -15.01 18.10
C SER A 110 5.87 -14.40 16.70
N ARG A 111 6.09 -13.08 16.55
CA ARG A 111 6.08 -12.44 15.22
C ARG A 111 7.20 -12.96 14.32
N TYR A 112 8.40 -13.14 14.86
CA TYR A 112 9.53 -13.71 14.14
C TYR A 112 9.20 -15.09 13.60
N ARG A 113 8.71 -15.99 14.47
CA ARG A 113 8.31 -17.35 14.07
C ARG A 113 7.22 -17.34 13.00
N ALA A 114 6.23 -16.46 13.13
CA ALA A 114 5.16 -16.33 12.14
C ALA A 114 5.68 -15.80 10.80
N LYS A 115 6.52 -14.75 10.80
CA LYS A 115 7.13 -14.19 9.57
C LYS A 115 8.00 -15.24 8.89
N GLN A 116 8.82 -15.96 9.64
CA GLN A 116 9.64 -17.05 9.13
C GLN A 116 8.80 -18.14 8.46
N ALA A 117 7.72 -18.59 9.10
CA ALA A 117 6.83 -19.59 8.52
C ALA A 117 6.18 -19.12 7.21
N LEU A 118 5.70 -17.88 7.15
CA LEU A 118 5.08 -17.30 5.95
C LEU A 118 6.08 -17.12 4.80
N VAL A 119 7.31 -16.70 5.10
CA VAL A 119 8.37 -16.58 4.10
C VAL A 119 8.76 -17.96 3.55
N ARG A 120 8.85 -18.99 4.40
CA ARG A 120 9.07 -20.37 3.95
C ARG A 120 7.97 -20.84 3.00
N LEU A 121 6.71 -20.60 3.37
CA LEU A 121 5.56 -20.94 2.52
C LEU A 121 5.65 -20.21 1.19
N LEU A 122 6.01 -18.93 1.18
CA LEU A 122 6.15 -18.12 -0.03
C LEU A 122 7.12 -18.74 -1.05
N TYR A 123 8.27 -19.21 -0.58
CA TYR A 123 9.27 -19.85 -1.45
C TYR A 123 8.85 -21.26 -1.94
N GLN A 124 7.95 -21.94 -1.21
CA GLN A 124 7.48 -23.29 -1.56
C GLN A 124 6.37 -23.31 -2.62
N GLN A 125 5.72 -22.18 -2.91
CA GLN A 125 4.57 -22.12 -3.84
C GLN A 125 4.94 -22.30 -5.32
N GLY A 126 6.23 -22.36 -5.67
CA GLY A 126 6.68 -22.54 -7.05
C GLY A 126 6.32 -21.37 -7.98
N TRP A 127 6.08 -20.18 -7.43
CA TRP A 127 5.79 -18.99 -8.20
C TRP A 127 7.04 -18.42 -8.88
N GLU A 128 6.81 -17.57 -9.87
CA GLU A 128 7.89 -16.79 -10.49
C GLU A 128 8.62 -15.96 -9.43
N LYS A 129 9.95 -15.88 -9.59
CA LYS A 129 10.85 -15.14 -8.72
C LYS A 129 10.38 -13.72 -8.42
N GLN A 130 9.93 -12.95 -9.43
CA GLN A 130 9.50 -11.57 -9.20
C GLN A 130 8.29 -11.48 -8.27
N ARG A 131 7.29 -12.36 -8.47
CA ARG A 131 6.10 -12.44 -7.61
C ARG A 131 6.47 -12.74 -6.17
N ILE A 132 7.42 -13.65 -5.95
CA ILE A 132 7.92 -13.98 -4.62
C ILE A 132 8.57 -12.74 -3.98
N LEU A 133 9.43 -12.01 -4.70
CA LEU A 133 10.07 -10.80 -4.19
C LEU A 133 9.06 -9.71 -3.84
N ASP A 134 8.04 -9.52 -4.66
CA ASP A 134 6.99 -8.52 -4.43
C ASP A 134 6.18 -8.85 -3.17
N LEU A 135 5.76 -10.11 -3.02
CA LEU A 135 5.00 -10.56 -1.84
C LEU A 135 5.87 -10.56 -0.59
N PHE A 136 7.15 -10.91 -0.69
CA PHE A 136 8.09 -10.80 0.42
C PHE A 136 8.16 -9.35 0.92
N ALA A 137 8.27 -8.36 0.00
CA ALA A 137 8.30 -6.96 0.38
C ALA A 137 7.01 -6.52 1.10
N VAL A 138 5.86 -7.07 0.73
CA VAL A 138 4.59 -6.84 1.45
C VAL A 138 4.63 -7.45 2.85
N LEU A 139 5.07 -8.71 2.98
CA LEU A 139 5.23 -9.37 4.29
C LEU A 139 6.18 -8.61 5.21
N ASP A 140 7.30 -8.15 4.66
CA ASP A 140 8.32 -7.40 5.38
C ASP A 140 7.79 -6.08 5.93
N TRP A 141 7.05 -5.34 5.08
CA TRP A 141 6.41 -4.09 5.49
C TRP A 141 5.34 -4.29 6.57
N MET A 142 4.52 -5.35 6.45
CA MET A 142 3.45 -5.66 7.40
C MET A 142 3.99 -6.15 8.75
N MET A 143 5.00 -7.03 8.72
CA MET A 143 5.53 -7.73 9.88
C MET A 143 6.93 -7.21 10.23
N ARG A 144 7.00 -5.96 10.67
CA ARG A 144 8.26 -5.37 11.14
C ARG A 144 8.78 -6.11 12.37
N LEU A 145 10.07 -6.43 12.32
CA LEU A 145 10.82 -7.05 13.40
C LEU A 145 11.92 -6.10 13.89
N PRO A 146 12.39 -6.26 15.13
CA PRO A 146 13.65 -5.64 15.56
C PRO A 146 14.84 -6.12 14.71
N ASP A 147 15.83 -5.25 14.52
CA ASP A 147 17.00 -5.50 13.65
C ASP A 147 17.70 -6.84 13.91
N TRP A 148 17.84 -7.23 15.18
CA TRP A 148 18.50 -8.48 15.56
C TRP A 148 17.71 -9.73 15.11
N LEU A 149 16.37 -9.67 15.14
CA LEU A 149 15.49 -10.73 14.62
C LEU A 149 15.40 -10.70 13.10
N GLU A 150 15.54 -9.53 12.46
CA GLU A 150 15.67 -9.47 10.99
C GLU A 150 16.96 -10.11 10.52
N GLN A 151 18.10 -9.81 11.17
CA GLN A 151 19.38 -10.45 10.86
C GLN A 151 19.31 -11.97 11.03
N GLN A 152 18.68 -12.43 12.11
CA GLN A 152 18.46 -13.86 12.34
C GLN A 152 17.57 -14.48 11.24
N LEU A 153 16.50 -13.78 10.83
CA LEU A 153 15.62 -14.23 9.75
C LEU A 153 16.40 -14.42 8.45
N TRP A 154 17.27 -13.48 8.11
CA TRP A 154 18.12 -13.55 6.91
C TRP A 154 19.05 -14.77 6.91
N GLN A 155 19.70 -15.03 8.05
CA GLN A 155 20.57 -16.20 8.20
C GLN A 155 19.78 -17.51 8.05
N ASP A 156 18.61 -17.58 8.67
CA ASP A 156 17.75 -18.77 8.59
C ASP A 156 17.24 -19.00 7.18
N ILE A 157 16.88 -17.95 6.42
CA ILE A 157 16.45 -18.06 5.02
C ILE A 157 17.62 -18.52 4.13
N GLN A 158 18.82 -17.97 4.30
CA GLN A 158 20.00 -18.41 3.54
C GLN A 158 20.29 -19.90 3.72
N LEU A 159 20.13 -20.42 4.94
CA LEU A 159 20.29 -21.84 5.24
C LEU A 159 19.30 -22.71 4.45
N ILE A 160 18.05 -22.26 4.35
CA ILE A 160 16.97 -22.97 3.65
C ILE A 160 17.15 -22.90 2.13
N GLU A 161 17.62 -21.76 1.62
CA GLU A 161 17.91 -21.60 0.20
C GLU A 161 19.11 -22.42 -0.26
N GLY A 162 20.06 -22.74 0.61
CA GLY A 162 21.17 -23.65 0.30
C GLY A 162 20.70 -25.04 -0.19
N GLU A 163 19.47 -25.44 0.16
CA GLU A 163 18.83 -26.69 -0.29
C GLU A 163 18.08 -26.53 -1.63
N THR A 164 17.86 -25.30 -2.09
CA THR A 164 17.05 -24.96 -3.26
C THR A 164 17.92 -24.31 -4.35
N GLN A 165 17.84 -24.73 -5.61
CA GLN A 165 18.75 -24.26 -6.69
C GLN A 165 18.66 -22.74 -7.06
N MET A 166 17.90 -21.92 -6.32
CA MET A 166 17.73 -20.49 -6.62
C MET A 166 17.96 -19.60 -5.37
N PRO A 167 18.97 -18.71 -5.39
CA PRO A 167 19.24 -17.79 -4.29
C PRO A 167 18.28 -16.58 -4.33
N TYR A 168 17.29 -16.54 -3.44
CA TYR A 168 16.38 -15.41 -3.29
C TYR A 168 16.94 -14.35 -2.33
N VAL A 169 17.74 -14.71 -1.32
CA VAL A 169 18.32 -13.74 -0.37
C VAL A 169 19.10 -12.65 -1.09
N THR A 170 20.01 -13.00 -1.99
CA THR A 170 20.76 -12.01 -2.79
C THR A 170 19.83 -11.12 -3.62
N SER A 171 18.69 -11.68 -4.06
CA SER A 171 17.71 -10.95 -4.85
C SER A 171 16.88 -9.99 -4.02
N VAL A 172 16.56 -10.37 -2.77
CA VAL A 172 15.87 -9.48 -1.83
C VAL A 172 16.82 -8.40 -1.31
N GLU A 173 18.07 -8.73 -0.97
CA GLU A 173 19.10 -7.75 -0.58
C GLU A 173 19.30 -6.71 -1.69
N ARG A 174 19.37 -7.15 -2.94
CA ARG A 174 19.44 -6.26 -4.09
C ARG A 174 18.19 -5.37 -4.20
N LEU A 175 16.99 -5.94 -4.06
CA LEU A 175 15.74 -5.17 -4.10
C LEU A 175 15.67 -4.15 -2.96
N ALA A 176 16.09 -4.53 -1.75
CA ALA A 176 16.15 -3.64 -0.60
C ALA A 176 17.15 -2.50 -0.82
N THR A 177 18.31 -2.82 -1.40
CA THR A 177 19.34 -1.84 -1.77
C THR A 177 18.84 -0.88 -2.85
N GLU A 178 18.23 -1.39 -3.92
CA GLU A 178 17.65 -0.58 -5.00
C GLU A 178 16.55 0.34 -4.48
N LYS A 179 15.60 -0.17 -3.68
CA LYS A 179 14.56 0.63 -3.04
C LYS A 179 15.12 1.65 -2.06
N GLY A 180 16.13 1.29 -1.28
CA GLY A 180 16.83 2.18 -0.37
C GLY A 180 17.50 3.33 -1.11
N MET A 181 18.18 3.03 -2.22
CA MET A 181 18.83 4.03 -3.07
C MET A 181 17.81 4.96 -3.75
N GLN A 182 16.70 4.43 -4.27
CA GLN A 182 15.63 5.24 -4.85
C GLN A 182 15.01 6.18 -3.81
N LYS A 183 14.68 5.67 -2.61
CA LYS A 183 14.19 6.51 -1.51
C LYS A 183 15.19 7.57 -1.10
N GLY A 184 16.47 7.21 -0.98
CA GLY A 184 17.54 8.15 -0.66
C GLY A 184 17.67 9.27 -1.70
N ARG A 185 17.61 8.94 -3.00
CA ARG A 185 17.59 9.93 -4.10
C ARG A 185 16.39 10.85 -4.02
N GLN A 186 15.19 10.31 -3.79
CA GLN A 186 13.97 11.10 -3.69
C GLN A 186 14.01 12.05 -2.48
N GLN A 187 14.45 11.55 -1.31
CA GLN A 187 14.59 12.36 -0.10
C GLN A 187 15.62 13.47 -0.27
N GLU A 188 16.76 13.18 -0.90
CA GLU A 188 17.79 14.19 -1.17
C GLU A 188 17.28 15.23 -2.18
N CYS A 189 16.64 14.80 -3.27
CA CYS A 189 16.05 15.71 -4.25
C CYS A 189 15.01 16.64 -3.61
N LEU A 190 14.08 16.09 -2.82
CA LEU A 190 13.10 16.87 -2.07
C LEU A 190 13.77 17.88 -1.13
N ALA A 191 14.80 17.46 -0.39
CA ALA A 191 15.55 18.34 0.51
C ALA A 191 16.27 19.46 -0.25
N LEU A 192 16.85 19.15 -1.41
CA LEU A 192 17.51 20.11 -2.29
C LEU A 192 16.52 21.12 -2.85
N VAL A 193 15.41 20.68 -3.46
CA VAL A 193 14.36 21.55 -4.00
C VAL A 193 13.79 22.44 -2.90
N THR A 194 13.47 21.87 -1.73
CA THR A 194 13.01 22.64 -0.56
C THR A 194 14.00 23.73 -0.16
N ARG A 195 15.30 23.42 -0.14
CA ARG A 195 16.34 24.39 0.20
C ARG A 195 16.48 25.48 -0.87
N GLN A 196 16.33 25.14 -2.15
CA GLN A 196 16.39 26.08 -3.26
C GLN A 196 15.19 27.05 -3.24
N LEU A 197 13.98 26.53 -3.04
CA LEU A 197 12.76 27.33 -2.89
C LEU A 197 12.89 28.32 -1.74
N ARG A 198 13.30 27.84 -0.55
CA ARG A 198 13.53 28.69 0.62
C ARG A 198 14.62 29.74 0.41
N ARG A 199 15.60 29.46 -0.44
CA ARG A 199 16.66 30.42 -0.77
C ARG A 199 16.19 31.47 -1.78
N LYS A 200 15.36 31.08 -2.75
CA LYS A 200 14.88 31.96 -3.83
C LYS A 200 13.76 32.89 -3.35
N PHE A 201 12.80 32.36 -2.59
CA PHE A 201 11.60 33.10 -2.16
C PHE A 201 11.62 33.49 -0.67
N GLY A 202 12.59 33.00 0.11
CA GLY A 202 12.66 33.26 1.55
C GLY A 202 11.74 32.36 2.37
N ARG A 203 11.45 32.77 3.61
CA ARG A 203 10.55 32.05 4.52
C ARG A 203 9.18 32.72 4.51
N GLU A 204 8.29 32.22 3.67
CA GLU A 204 6.91 32.71 3.57
C GLU A 204 5.92 31.60 3.99
N PRO A 205 4.81 31.94 4.67
CA PRO A 205 3.82 30.94 5.10
C PRO A 205 3.17 30.16 3.95
N ALA A 206 2.99 30.81 2.79
CA ALA A 206 2.45 30.16 1.58
C ALA A 206 3.35 29.00 1.13
N LEU A 207 4.67 29.22 1.16
CA LEU A 207 5.65 28.22 0.76
C LEU A 207 5.64 26.97 1.67
N ASP A 208 5.44 27.12 2.98
CA ASP A 208 5.45 25.95 3.90
C ASP A 208 4.28 24.98 3.63
N ASN A 209 3.14 25.48 3.13
CA ASN A 209 2.02 24.63 2.71
C ASN A 209 2.39 23.81 1.46
N ASP A 210 3.00 24.46 0.46
CA ASP A 210 3.42 23.82 -0.78
C ASP A 210 4.52 22.78 -0.56
N LEU A 211 5.50 23.11 0.28
CA LEU A 211 6.58 22.19 0.66
C LEU A 211 6.07 20.88 1.29
N THR A 212 4.93 20.94 1.99
CA THR A 212 4.30 19.74 2.56
C THR A 212 3.75 18.82 1.47
N GLN A 213 3.21 19.39 0.39
CA GLN A 213 2.66 18.64 -0.74
C GLN A 213 3.75 17.96 -1.57
N LEU A 214 4.92 18.59 -1.70
CA LEU A 214 6.07 18.03 -2.43
C LEU A 214 6.54 16.67 -1.89
N SER A 215 6.23 16.34 -0.62
CA SER A 215 6.55 15.03 -0.05
C SER A 215 5.82 13.86 -0.71
N LEU A 216 4.75 14.15 -1.48
CA LEU A 216 3.95 13.17 -2.21
C LEU A 216 4.42 12.96 -3.66
N TYR A 217 5.31 13.82 -4.15
CA TYR A 217 5.79 13.81 -5.54
C TYR A 217 6.84 12.73 -5.74
N SER A 218 6.85 12.12 -6.92
CA SER A 218 7.85 11.17 -7.36
C SER A 218 9.21 11.84 -7.59
N LEU A 219 10.28 11.05 -7.66
CA LEU A 219 11.62 11.56 -7.95
C LEU A 219 11.68 12.34 -9.28
N ALA A 220 10.99 11.85 -10.33
CA ALA A 220 11.01 12.50 -11.64
C ALA A 220 10.33 13.88 -11.60
N GLU A 221 9.18 13.98 -10.94
CA GLU A 221 8.48 15.27 -10.80
C GLU A 221 9.28 16.26 -9.95
N LEU A 222 10.01 15.78 -8.94
CA LEU A 222 10.92 16.62 -8.15
C LEU A 222 12.15 17.07 -8.94
N GLU A 223 12.70 16.22 -9.81
CA GLU A 223 13.78 16.57 -10.74
C GLU A 223 13.30 17.61 -11.77
N GLU A 224 12.10 17.45 -12.33
CA GLU A 224 11.48 18.44 -13.23
C GLU A 224 11.20 19.77 -12.53
N LEU A 225 10.71 19.75 -11.29
CA LEU A 225 10.55 20.96 -10.48
C LEU A 225 11.89 21.64 -10.23
N ALA A 226 12.96 20.87 -9.98
CA ALA A 226 14.29 21.44 -9.76
C ALA A 226 14.80 22.23 -10.98
N ASP A 227 14.49 21.75 -12.19
CA ASP A 227 14.81 22.44 -13.45
C ASP A 227 13.90 23.66 -13.66
N ALA A 228 12.59 23.50 -13.54
CA ALA A 228 11.61 24.57 -13.72
C ALA A 228 11.81 25.73 -12.73
N LEU A 229 12.26 25.42 -11.51
CA LEU A 229 12.55 26.40 -10.47
C LEU A 229 13.54 27.47 -10.93
N LEU A 230 14.43 27.17 -11.87
CA LEU A 230 15.38 28.15 -12.39
C LEU A 230 14.69 29.32 -13.09
N ASP A 231 13.57 29.07 -13.76
CA ASP A 231 12.83 30.05 -14.57
C ASP A 231 11.77 30.82 -13.78
N PHE A 232 11.45 30.39 -12.54
CA PHE A 232 10.47 31.07 -11.71
C PHE A 232 10.94 32.48 -11.31
N ASN A 233 10.06 33.47 -11.37
CA ASN A 233 10.34 34.85 -10.96
C ASN A 233 9.69 35.18 -9.61
N ASN A 234 8.56 34.55 -9.29
CA ASN A 234 7.83 34.75 -8.05
C ASN A 234 7.24 33.43 -7.52
N ILE A 235 6.53 33.50 -6.40
CA ILE A 235 5.89 32.32 -5.78
C ILE A 235 4.65 31.85 -6.57
N GLU A 236 3.99 32.73 -7.33
CA GLU A 236 2.82 32.40 -8.15
C GLU A 236 3.19 31.42 -9.28
N ASP A 237 4.43 31.49 -9.79
CA ASP A 237 4.94 30.52 -10.77
C ASP A 237 5.03 29.09 -10.19
N LEU A 238 5.36 28.96 -8.90
CA LEU A 238 5.36 27.68 -8.19
C LEU A 238 3.93 27.17 -8.00
N GLU A 239 3.01 28.03 -7.55
CA GLU A 239 1.60 27.67 -7.36
C GLU A 239 0.95 27.23 -8.68
N ALA A 240 1.28 27.91 -9.79
CA ALA A 240 0.83 27.56 -11.13
C ALA A 240 1.43 26.24 -11.64
N TRP A 241 2.65 25.89 -11.23
CA TRP A 241 3.27 24.61 -11.58
C TRP A 241 2.66 23.45 -10.78
N LEU A 242 2.41 23.63 -9.48
CA LEU A 242 1.83 22.61 -8.59
C LEU A 242 0.37 22.25 -8.91
N THR A 243 -0.31 23.05 -9.74
CA THR A 243 -1.72 22.88 -10.11
C THR A 243 -1.92 22.33 -11.52
N GLN A 244 -0.84 22.03 -12.26
CA GLN A 244 -0.87 21.38 -13.58
C GLN A 244 -1.12 19.87 -13.46
#